data_AF-A0A1G2CMD6-F1
#
_entry.id   AF-A0A1G2CMD6-F1
#
_cell.length_a   1.000
_cell.length_b   1.000
_cell.length_c   1.000
_cell.angle_alpha   90.00
_cell.angle_beta   90.00
_cell.angle_gamma   90.00
#
_symmetry.space_group_name_H-M   'P 1'
#
loop_
_entity.id
_entity.type
_entity.pdbx_description
1 polymer ?
#
loop_
_entity_poly.entity_id
_entity_poly.type
_entity_poly.pdbx_seq_one_letter_code
_entity_poly.pdbx_strand_id
1 'polypeptide(L)'
;MAQLTKIIYILLFALIVLAPHFGIGHLFDIPERYAQSLITAALFGVAYIVYLLHQRDLRKKEEEKQKLENKFSFSSKALNDAYQYIGSANRKLSLLSAVSTDLLDRPKETKRGKRAIFEELLMTAVTVLGRSSWGMFRFIQATTGRTEQEFTHATQGYILLKSTISNNELLQARQVSDKIVKIGNLYVIPTSDRHAPVPCFFMFAKRENGVEAEISTLRAIVDQAQLFYTYLFEMPEAPKSVSHIARQS
;
A
#
# COMPACT_ATOMS: atom_id res chain seq x y z
N MET A 1 -41.16 6.82 17.88
CA MET A 1 -40.66 7.92 18.73
C MET A 1 -41.24 9.28 18.37
N ALA A 2 -41.17 9.75 17.11
CA ALA A 2 -41.73 11.04 16.69
C ALA A 2 -43.26 11.19 16.91
N GLN A 3 -44.02 10.08 16.89
CA GLN A 3 -45.45 10.11 17.21
C GLN A 3 -45.72 10.32 18.71
N LEU A 4 -44.84 9.81 19.58
CA LEU A 4 -45.02 9.88 21.03
C LEU A 4 -44.73 11.29 21.55
N THR A 5 -43.69 11.95 21.04
CA THR A 5 -43.45 13.38 21.29
C THR A 5 -44.59 14.25 20.76
N LYS A 6 -45.11 13.99 19.56
CA LYS A 6 -46.30 14.69 19.03
C LYS A 6 -47.53 14.54 19.94
N ILE A 7 -47.80 13.33 20.44
CA ILE A 7 -48.92 13.07 21.37
C ILE A 7 -48.72 13.83 22.68
N ILE A 8 -47.51 13.86 23.24
CA ILE A 8 -47.21 14.62 24.47
C ILE A 8 -47.39 16.13 24.24
N TYR A 9 -46.96 16.68 23.09
CA TYR A 9 -47.18 18.09 22.77
C TYR A 9 -48.67 18.44 22.62
N ILE A 10 -49.46 17.57 21.98
CA ILE A 10 -50.91 17.75 21.85
C ILE A 10 -51.59 17.70 23.23
N LEU A 11 -51.17 16.78 24.09
CA LEU A 11 -51.71 16.65 25.45
C LEU A 11 -51.33 17.85 26.34
N LEU A 12 -50.09 18.35 26.23
CA LEU A 12 -49.65 19.57 26.90
C LEU A 12 -50.47 20.78 26.42
N PHE A 13 -50.68 20.92 25.11
CA PHE A 13 -51.48 21.99 24.53
C PHE A 13 -52.93 21.94 25.02
N ALA A 14 -53.55 20.75 25.04
CA ALA A 14 -54.88 20.56 25.59
C ALA A 14 -54.96 20.95 27.07
N LEU A 15 -53.94 20.58 27.87
CA LEU A 15 -53.89 20.93 29.29
C LEU A 15 -53.77 22.44 29.52
N ILE A 16 -52.98 23.15 28.71
CA ILE A 16 -52.83 24.62 28.76
C ILE A 16 -54.16 25.31 28.42
N VAL A 17 -54.87 24.83 27.39
CA VAL A 17 -56.14 25.42 26.93
C VAL A 17 -57.28 25.11 27.90
N LEU A 18 -57.29 23.93 28.53
CA LEU A 18 -58.30 23.50 29.50
C LEU A 18 -58.04 24.05 30.91
N ALA A 19 -56.80 24.37 31.28
CA ALA A 19 -56.42 24.92 32.58
C ALA A 19 -57.34 26.06 33.10
N PRO A 20 -57.66 27.12 32.31
CA PRO A 20 -58.55 28.19 32.78
C PRO A 20 -60.01 27.75 32.97
N HIS A 21 -60.45 26.64 32.38
CA HIS A 21 -61.83 26.14 32.50
C HIS A 21 -62.06 25.31 33.78
N PHE A 22 -61.00 24.84 34.44
CA PHE A 22 -61.10 24.09 35.71
C PHE A 22 -61.32 24.98 36.95
N GLY A 23 -61.20 26.31 36.82
CA GLY A 23 -61.34 27.26 37.93
C GLY A 23 -62.76 27.70 38.28
N ILE A 24 -63.82 27.21 37.60
CA ILE A 24 -65.18 27.79 37.71
C ILE A 24 -66.20 26.79 38.30
N GLY A 25 -65.79 25.74 39.01
CA GLY A 25 -66.78 24.80 39.56
C GLY A 25 -66.31 23.97 40.76
N HIS A 26 -67.23 23.81 41.71
CA HIS A 26 -67.17 23.17 43.03
C HIS A 26 -66.73 21.68 43.08
N LEU A 27 -65.85 21.22 42.19
CA LEU A 27 -65.47 19.80 42.07
C LEU A 27 -64.41 19.36 43.08
N PHE A 28 -63.63 20.28 43.66
CA PHE A 28 -62.64 19.98 44.71
C PHE A 28 -62.58 21.15 45.71
N ASP A 29 -62.62 20.84 47.02
CA ASP A 29 -62.64 21.79 48.15
C ASP A 29 -61.28 22.49 48.39
N ILE A 30 -60.57 22.78 47.30
CA ILE A 30 -59.24 23.39 47.29
C ILE A 30 -59.42 24.87 46.96
N PRO A 31 -58.82 25.80 47.75
CA PRO A 31 -58.93 27.22 47.45
C PRO A 31 -58.35 27.53 46.05
N GLU A 32 -59.09 28.30 45.24
CA GLU A 32 -58.80 28.57 43.81
C GLU A 32 -57.34 28.97 43.53
N ARG A 33 -56.72 29.73 44.44
CA ARG A 33 -55.33 30.18 44.33
C ARG A 33 -54.31 29.02 44.34
N TYR A 34 -54.58 27.98 45.12
CA TYR A 34 -53.72 26.80 45.18
C TYR A 34 -53.94 25.89 43.97
N ALA A 35 -55.18 25.75 43.49
CA ALA A 35 -55.49 24.96 42.29
C ALA A 35 -54.77 25.50 41.05
N GLN A 36 -54.80 26.82 40.83
CA GLN A 36 -54.11 27.46 39.71
C GLN A 36 -52.58 27.28 39.78
N SER A 37 -52.01 27.39 40.98
CA SER A 37 -50.57 27.18 41.20
C SER A 37 -50.14 25.74 40.91
N LEU A 38 -50.97 24.76 41.29
CA LEU A 38 -50.70 23.33 41.08
C LEU A 38 -50.78 22.95 39.60
N ILE A 39 -51.77 23.49 38.87
CA ILE A 39 -51.88 23.31 37.41
C ILE A 39 -50.67 23.91 36.69
N THR A 40 -50.24 25.11 37.09
CA THR A 40 -49.07 25.77 36.52
C THR A 40 -47.79 24.97 36.78
N ALA A 41 -47.63 24.44 38.00
CA ALA A 41 -46.49 23.59 38.35
C ALA A 41 -46.49 22.27 37.55
N ALA A 42 -47.66 21.64 37.35
CA ALA A 42 -47.79 20.44 36.53
C ALA A 42 -47.42 20.72 35.07
N LEU A 43 -47.86 21.86 34.50
CA LEU A 43 -47.48 22.29 33.16
C LEU A 43 -45.97 22.49 32.99
N PHE A 44 -45.33 23.16 33.94
CA PHE A 44 -43.87 23.30 33.96
C PHE A 44 -43.18 21.94 34.05
N GLY A 45 -43.68 21.02 34.87
CA GLY A 45 -43.16 19.66 34.99
C GLY A 45 -43.20 18.90 33.66
N VAL A 46 -44.34 18.93 32.95
CA VAL A 46 -44.47 18.26 31.65
C VAL A 46 -43.59 18.95 30.59
N ALA A 47 -43.56 20.28 30.54
CA ALA A 47 -42.69 21.02 29.63
C ALA A 47 -41.21 20.68 29.86
N TYR A 48 -40.79 20.54 31.12
CA TYR A 48 -39.43 20.15 31.48
C TYR A 48 -39.11 18.70 31.05
N ILE A 49 -40.04 17.76 31.26
CA ILE A 49 -39.86 16.37 30.79
C ILE A 49 -39.71 16.32 29.27
N VAL A 50 -40.54 17.08 28.54
CA VAL A 50 -40.46 17.19 27.09
C VAL A 50 -39.11 17.74 26.63
N TYR A 51 -38.62 18.80 27.30
CA TYR A 51 -37.30 19.36 27.04
C TYR A 51 -36.18 18.32 27.24
N LEU A 52 -36.23 17.54 28.32
CA LEU A 52 -35.26 16.48 28.58
C LEU A 52 -35.31 15.36 27.53
N LEU A 53 -36.50 14.95 27.09
CA LEU A 53 -36.65 13.97 26.01
C LEU A 53 -36.09 14.51 24.69
N HIS A 54 -36.37 15.77 24.38
CA HIS A 54 -35.85 16.41 23.17
C HIS A 54 -34.33 16.51 23.16
N GLN A 55 -33.72 16.89 24.29
CA GLN A 55 -32.26 16.89 24.43
C GLN A 55 -31.65 15.49 24.21
N ARG A 56 -32.29 14.43 24.71
CA ARG A 56 -31.82 13.05 24.50
C ARG A 56 -31.90 12.65 23.03
N ASP A 57 -32.97 13.02 22.35
CA ASP A 57 -33.13 12.75 20.92
C ASP A 57 -32.11 13.50 20.07
N LEU A 58 -31.84 14.78 20.38
CA LEU A 58 -30.81 15.56 19.70
C LEU A 58 -29.43 14.93 19.87
N ARG A 59 -29.09 14.51 21.09
CA ARG A 59 -27.80 13.86 21.37
C ARG A 59 -27.63 12.56 20.59
N LYS A 60 -28.67 11.72 20.53
CA LYS A 60 -28.64 10.48 19.74
C LYS A 60 -28.43 10.76 18.25
N LYS A 61 -29.12 11.77 17.70
CA LYS A 61 -28.95 12.16 16.30
C LYS A 61 -27.54 12.66 16.01
N GLU A 62 -26.95 13.44 16.90
CA GLU A 62 -25.58 13.93 16.74
C GLU A 62 -24.58 12.78 16.80
N GLU A 63 -24.76 11.84 17.74
CA GLU A 63 -23.93 10.62 17.82
C GLU A 63 -24.05 9.74 16.57
N GLU A 64 -25.27 9.56 16.04
CA GLU A 64 -25.51 8.81 14.80
C GLU A 64 -24.86 9.51 13.60
N LYS A 65 -25.01 10.83 13.49
CA LYS A 65 -24.39 11.64 12.44
C LYS A 65 -22.86 11.53 12.50
N GLN A 66 -22.27 11.69 13.67
CA GLN A 66 -20.82 11.58 13.86
C GLN A 66 -20.30 10.17 13.52
N LYS A 67 -21.04 9.11 13.90
CA LYS A 67 -20.72 7.74 13.48
C LYS A 67 -20.79 7.58 11.96
N LEU A 68 -21.76 8.20 11.30
CA LEU A 68 -21.89 8.15 9.84
C LEU A 68 -20.73 8.89 9.16
N GLU A 69 -20.39 10.09 9.63
CA GLU A 69 -19.27 10.88 9.11
C GLU A 69 -17.93 10.16 9.29
N ASN A 70 -17.71 9.52 10.44
CA ASN A 70 -16.52 8.72 10.69
C ASN A 70 -16.44 7.48 9.77
N LYS A 71 -17.57 6.81 9.53
CA LYS A 71 -17.60 5.70 8.56
C LYS A 71 -17.34 6.19 7.15
N PHE A 72 -17.94 7.30 6.75
CA PHE A 72 -17.77 7.88 5.43
C PHE A 72 -16.31 8.33 5.19
N SER A 73 -15.70 9.00 6.15
CA SER A 73 -14.30 9.44 6.05
C SER A 73 -13.34 8.25 5.98
N PHE A 74 -13.57 7.22 6.78
CA PHE A 74 -12.79 5.98 6.72
C PHE A 74 -12.93 5.29 5.36
N SER A 75 -14.16 5.12 4.86
CA SER A 75 -14.41 4.53 3.55
C SER A 75 -13.83 5.36 2.41
N SER A 76 -13.94 6.68 2.46
CA SER A 76 -13.36 7.60 1.47
C SER A 76 -11.83 7.50 1.44
N LYS A 77 -11.20 7.44 2.61
CA LYS A 77 -9.75 7.23 2.73
C LYS A 77 -9.32 5.89 2.16
N ALA A 78 -10.00 4.81 2.54
CA ALA A 78 -9.70 3.47 2.03
C ALA A 78 -9.86 3.38 0.51
N LEU A 79 -10.87 4.05 -0.05
CA LEU A 79 -11.09 4.13 -1.48
C LEU A 79 -9.96 4.89 -2.19
N ASN A 80 -9.54 6.04 -1.65
CA ASN A 80 -8.43 6.80 -2.19
C ASN A 80 -7.12 6.00 -2.15
N ASP A 81 -6.83 5.31 -1.05
CA ASP A 81 -5.66 4.46 -0.91
C ASP A 81 -5.69 3.30 -1.93
N ALA A 82 -6.85 2.69 -2.15
CA ALA A 82 -7.04 1.66 -3.18
C ALA A 82 -6.81 2.20 -4.60
N TYR A 83 -7.31 3.39 -4.94
CA TYR A 83 -7.07 4.01 -6.24
C TYR A 83 -5.59 4.36 -6.44
N GLN A 84 -4.92 4.88 -5.42
CA GLN A 84 -3.49 5.14 -5.48
C GLN A 84 -2.70 3.85 -5.70
N TYR A 85 -3.08 2.77 -5.01
CA TYR A 85 -2.48 1.46 -5.21
C TYR A 85 -2.68 0.95 -6.65
N ILE A 86 -3.91 0.93 -7.16
CA ILE A 86 -4.21 0.51 -8.55
C ILE A 86 -3.45 1.36 -9.56
N GLY A 87 -3.45 2.69 -9.38
CA GLY A 87 -2.71 3.61 -10.24
C GLY A 87 -1.20 3.34 -10.21
N SER A 88 -0.63 3.05 -9.04
CA SER A 88 0.77 2.67 -8.92
C SER A 88 1.09 1.34 -9.61
N ALA A 89 0.22 0.33 -9.46
CA ALA A 89 0.38 -0.97 -10.08
C ALA A 89 0.30 -0.89 -11.61
N ASN A 90 -0.66 -0.13 -12.15
CA ASN A 90 -0.81 0.08 -13.58
C ASN A 90 0.41 0.79 -14.19
N ARG A 91 0.96 1.81 -13.51
CA ARG A 91 2.21 2.45 -13.96
C ARG A 91 3.37 1.46 -14.02
N LYS A 92 3.51 0.59 -13.02
CA LYS A 92 4.56 -0.44 -12.98
C LYS A 92 4.42 -1.43 -14.15
N LEU A 93 3.20 -1.89 -14.44
CA LEU A 93 2.92 -2.77 -15.58
C LEU A 93 3.23 -2.10 -16.91
N SER A 94 2.82 -0.84 -17.09
CA SER A 94 3.08 -0.08 -18.31
C SER A 94 4.58 0.18 -18.52
N LEU A 95 5.34 0.41 -17.45
CA LEU A 95 6.80 0.56 -17.54
C LEU A 95 7.47 -0.76 -17.95
N LEU A 96 7.08 -1.88 -17.33
CA LEU A 96 7.60 -3.20 -17.68
C LEU A 96 7.27 -3.57 -19.12
N SER A 97 6.06 -3.26 -19.60
CA SER A 97 5.68 -3.50 -20.99
C SER A 97 6.45 -2.60 -21.96
N ALA A 98 6.56 -1.31 -21.67
CA ALA A 98 7.28 -0.35 -22.53
C ALA A 98 8.76 -0.75 -22.68
N VAL A 99 9.41 -1.05 -21.55
CA VAL A 99 10.78 -1.56 -21.56
C VAL A 99 10.85 -2.88 -22.34
N SER A 100 9.94 -3.83 -22.12
CA SER A 100 9.98 -5.10 -22.85
C SER A 100 9.82 -4.91 -24.37
N THR A 101 8.92 -4.04 -24.82
CA THR A 101 8.69 -3.75 -26.24
C THR A 101 9.88 -3.02 -26.87
N ASP A 102 10.37 -1.95 -26.24
CA ASP A 102 11.52 -1.18 -26.75
C ASP A 102 12.77 -2.08 -26.88
N LEU A 103 12.98 -2.98 -25.92
CA LEU A 103 14.08 -3.94 -25.95
C LEU A 103 13.95 -5.00 -27.05
N LEU A 104 12.72 -5.36 -27.45
CA LEU A 104 12.50 -6.32 -28.54
C LEU A 104 12.83 -5.71 -29.91
N ASP A 105 12.64 -4.40 -30.07
CA ASP A 105 12.86 -3.66 -31.32
C ASP A 105 14.34 -3.27 -31.55
N ARG A 106 15.20 -3.36 -30.53
CA ARG A 106 16.63 -3.02 -30.68
C ARG A 106 17.40 -4.11 -31.46
N PRO A 107 18.38 -3.73 -32.30
CA PRO A 107 19.21 -4.68 -33.04
C PRO A 107 20.06 -5.54 -32.08
N LYS A 108 19.72 -6.83 -31.98
CA LYS A 108 20.29 -7.80 -31.01
C LYS A 108 21.63 -8.39 -31.44
N GLU A 109 22.03 -8.20 -32.69
CA GLU A 109 23.21 -8.84 -33.27
C GLU A 109 24.52 -8.15 -32.87
N THR A 110 24.48 -6.84 -32.59
CA THR A 110 25.70 -6.08 -32.26
C THR A 110 25.97 -6.06 -30.76
N LYS A 111 27.25 -6.12 -30.36
CA LYS A 111 27.67 -5.98 -28.94
C LYS A 111 27.13 -4.68 -28.30
N ARG A 112 27.08 -3.59 -29.08
CA ARG A 112 26.55 -2.30 -28.64
C ARG A 112 25.03 -2.35 -28.42
N GLY A 113 24.29 -2.99 -29.31
CA GLY A 113 22.85 -3.22 -29.16
C GLY A 113 22.53 -4.05 -27.93
N LYS A 114 23.24 -5.19 -27.74
CA LYS A 114 23.11 -6.02 -26.53
C LYS A 114 23.36 -5.22 -25.26
N ARG A 115 24.42 -4.41 -25.20
CA ARG A 115 24.73 -3.58 -24.04
C ARG A 115 23.67 -2.50 -23.76
N ALA A 116 23.12 -1.88 -24.81
CA ALA A 116 22.10 -0.85 -24.66
C ALA A 116 20.83 -1.37 -23.97
N ILE A 117 20.47 -2.65 -24.18
CA ILE A 117 19.34 -3.32 -23.51
C ILE A 117 19.53 -3.30 -21.99
N PHE A 118 20.71 -3.69 -21.51
CA PHE A 118 20.99 -3.70 -20.07
C PHE A 118 21.10 -2.30 -19.47
N GLU A 119 21.63 -1.33 -20.24
CA GLU A 119 21.71 0.06 -19.80
C GLU A 119 20.32 0.69 -19.62
N GLU A 120 19.36 0.37 -20.49
CA GLU A 120 17.96 0.83 -20.40
C GLU A 120 17.19 0.18 -19.24
N LEU A 121 17.34 -1.15 -19.06
CA LEU A 121 16.81 -1.85 -17.90
C LEU A 121 17.36 -1.28 -16.60
N LEU A 122 18.67 -1.04 -16.56
CA LEU A 122 19.36 -0.53 -15.38
C LEU A 122 18.98 0.93 -15.09
N MET A 123 18.85 1.77 -16.13
CA MET A 123 18.37 3.14 -15.99
C MET A 123 16.96 3.14 -15.41
N THR A 124 16.06 2.31 -15.91
CA THR A 124 14.67 2.21 -15.40
C THR A 124 14.67 1.74 -13.94
N ALA A 125 15.44 0.70 -13.62
CA ALA A 125 15.56 0.19 -12.26
C ALA A 125 16.13 1.25 -11.29
N VAL A 126 17.14 2.03 -11.70
CA VAL A 126 17.80 3.01 -10.85
C VAL A 126 16.97 4.28 -10.70
N THR A 127 16.48 4.85 -11.80
CA THR A 127 15.83 6.17 -11.81
C THR A 127 14.36 6.11 -11.42
N VAL A 128 13.59 5.18 -11.99
CA VAL A 128 12.14 5.15 -11.85
C VAL A 128 11.71 4.42 -10.59
N LEU A 129 12.34 3.28 -10.29
CA LEU A 129 11.90 2.37 -9.22
C LEU A 129 12.77 2.43 -7.97
N GLY A 130 14.09 2.33 -8.13
CA GLY A 130 15.04 2.40 -7.02
C GLY A 130 15.25 3.82 -6.50
N ARG A 131 14.93 4.83 -7.33
CA ARG A 131 15.23 6.26 -7.13
C ARG A 131 16.65 6.52 -6.65
N SER A 132 17.58 5.60 -6.90
CA SER A 132 18.95 5.62 -6.35
C SER A 132 19.83 6.53 -7.19
N SER A 133 20.91 7.06 -6.61
CA SER A 133 21.90 7.82 -7.37
C SER A 133 22.72 6.92 -8.30
N TRP A 134 22.76 5.61 -8.03
CA TRP A 134 23.40 4.63 -8.90
C TRP A 134 22.84 3.22 -8.70
N GLY A 135 23.12 2.35 -9.65
CA GLY A 135 22.95 0.91 -9.52
C GLY A 135 23.83 0.12 -10.49
N MET A 136 23.91 -1.18 -10.26
CA MET A 136 24.71 -2.10 -11.04
C MET A 136 23.97 -3.43 -11.23
N PHE A 137 24.02 -3.97 -12.44
CA PHE A 137 23.81 -5.39 -12.67
C PHE A 137 25.15 -6.11 -12.73
N ARG A 138 25.26 -7.20 -11.98
CA ARG A 138 26.41 -8.10 -12.03
C ARG A 138 25.94 -9.51 -12.32
N PHE A 139 26.48 -10.09 -13.38
CA PHE A 139 26.24 -11.46 -13.80
C PHE A 139 27.40 -12.32 -13.32
N ILE A 140 27.10 -13.36 -12.54
CA ILE A 140 28.12 -14.21 -11.90
C ILE A 140 27.86 -15.64 -12.31
N GLN A 141 28.89 -16.35 -12.77
CA GLN A 141 28.80 -17.79 -13.01
C GLN A 141 28.73 -18.53 -11.68
N ALA A 142 27.62 -19.23 -11.41
CA ALA A 142 27.33 -19.83 -10.11
C ALA A 142 28.32 -20.94 -9.72
N THR A 143 28.89 -21.64 -10.70
CA THR A 143 29.84 -22.73 -10.48
C THR A 143 31.25 -22.25 -10.14
N THR A 144 31.73 -21.19 -10.79
CA THR A 144 33.10 -20.69 -10.62
C THR A 144 33.19 -19.47 -9.70
N GLY A 145 32.07 -18.81 -9.43
CA GLY A 145 32.03 -17.53 -8.72
C GLY A 145 32.61 -16.37 -9.53
N ARG A 146 32.93 -16.56 -10.82
CA ARG A 146 33.52 -15.54 -11.67
C ARG A 146 32.46 -14.55 -12.17
N THR A 147 32.79 -13.27 -12.16
CA THR A 147 31.96 -12.26 -12.84
C THR A 147 32.09 -12.43 -14.34
N GLU A 148 30.97 -12.69 -15.02
CA GLU A 148 30.92 -12.77 -16.48
C GLU A 148 30.74 -11.39 -17.09
N GLN A 149 29.85 -10.57 -16.52
CA GLN A 149 29.56 -9.24 -17.04
C GLN A 149 29.08 -8.29 -15.93
N GLU A 150 29.42 -7.02 -16.06
CA GLU A 150 28.91 -5.94 -15.22
C GLU A 150 28.34 -4.81 -16.08
N PHE A 151 27.22 -4.24 -15.63
CA PHE A 151 26.63 -3.04 -16.17
C PHE A 151 26.40 -2.06 -15.04
N THR A 152 26.78 -0.80 -15.23
CA THR A 152 26.66 0.24 -14.21
C THR A 152 25.90 1.42 -14.77
N HIS A 153 25.09 2.03 -13.91
CA HIS A 153 24.38 3.27 -14.22
C HIS A 153 24.48 4.19 -13.01
N ALA A 154 24.84 5.44 -13.25
CA ALA A 154 24.85 6.50 -12.26
C ALA A 154 24.07 7.69 -12.79
N THR A 155 23.26 8.30 -11.94
CA THR A 155 22.58 9.55 -12.23
C THR A 155 23.61 10.67 -12.35
N GLN A 156 23.33 11.70 -13.17
CA GLN A 156 24.24 12.81 -13.41
C GLN A 156 24.78 13.41 -12.10
N GLY A 157 26.11 13.58 -12.02
CA GLY A 157 26.80 14.17 -10.88
C GLY A 157 27.25 13.19 -9.79
N TYR A 158 27.00 11.87 -9.93
CA TYR A 158 27.45 10.87 -8.96
C TYR A 158 28.67 10.08 -9.46
N ILE A 159 29.73 10.01 -8.65
CA ILE A 159 30.91 9.18 -8.91
C ILE A 159 30.68 7.80 -8.28
N LEU A 160 30.65 6.76 -9.10
CA LEU A 160 30.51 5.39 -8.64
C LEU A 160 31.78 4.96 -7.88
N LEU A 161 31.74 4.97 -6.55
CA LEU A 161 32.75 4.28 -5.76
C LEU A 161 32.63 2.78 -6.04
N LYS A 162 33.71 2.17 -6.51
CA LYS A 162 33.76 0.75 -6.88
C LYS A 162 33.34 -0.08 -5.65
N SER A 163 32.13 -0.62 -5.66
CA SER A 163 31.62 -1.40 -4.53
C SER A 163 32.43 -2.69 -4.39
N THR A 164 33.11 -2.86 -3.26
CA THR A 164 33.97 -4.00 -2.93
C THR A 164 33.17 -5.23 -2.45
N ILE A 165 31.98 -5.49 -2.99
CA ILE A 165 31.22 -6.70 -2.63
C ILE A 165 31.86 -7.90 -3.33
N SER A 166 32.15 -8.94 -2.55
CA SER A 166 32.66 -10.23 -3.04
C SER A 166 31.56 -11.05 -3.73
N ASN A 167 31.91 -11.74 -4.82
CA ASN A 167 30.99 -12.62 -5.52
C ASN A 167 30.49 -13.78 -4.63
N ASN A 168 31.34 -14.27 -3.72
CA ASN A 168 30.94 -15.32 -2.79
C ASN A 168 29.85 -14.84 -1.82
N GLU A 169 29.92 -13.58 -1.40
CA GLU A 169 28.92 -12.97 -0.52
C GLU A 169 27.57 -12.84 -1.24
N LEU A 170 27.58 -12.46 -2.53
CA LEU A 170 26.38 -12.41 -3.37
C LEU A 170 25.75 -13.79 -3.60
N LEU A 171 26.57 -14.81 -3.87
CA LEU A 171 26.10 -16.18 -4.05
C LEU A 171 25.53 -16.79 -2.76
N GLN A 172 26.14 -16.51 -1.61
CA GLN A 172 25.60 -16.91 -0.30
C GLN A 172 24.28 -16.18 0.00
N ALA A 173 24.22 -14.88 -0.25
CA ALA A 173 23.01 -14.06 -0.08
C ALA A 173 21.81 -14.64 -0.85
N ARG A 174 22.03 -15.16 -2.06
CA ARG A 174 21.01 -15.84 -2.88
C ARG A 174 20.48 -17.12 -2.22
N GLN A 175 21.30 -17.85 -1.46
CA GLN A 175 20.88 -19.11 -0.82
C GLN A 175 20.01 -18.87 0.42
N VAL A 176 20.27 -17.78 1.14
CA VAL A 176 19.66 -17.48 2.44
C VAL A 176 18.31 -16.77 2.31
N SER A 177 18.10 -15.97 1.26
CA SER A 177 16.87 -15.18 1.14
C SER A 177 16.38 -15.03 -0.30
N ASP A 178 15.08 -15.25 -0.51
CA ASP A 178 14.36 -14.85 -1.72
C ASP A 178 13.97 -13.37 -1.72
N LYS A 179 14.57 -12.53 -0.89
CA LYS A 179 14.20 -11.11 -0.78
C LYS A 179 15.43 -10.22 -0.95
N ILE A 180 15.22 -8.92 -0.75
CA ILE A 180 16.31 -7.94 -0.74
C ILE A 180 17.30 -8.30 0.37
N VAL A 181 18.57 -8.41 0.01
CA VAL A 181 19.66 -8.66 0.97
C VAL A 181 20.37 -7.35 1.24
N LYS A 182 20.58 -7.05 2.51
CA LYS A 182 21.30 -5.86 2.96
C LYS A 182 22.76 -6.26 3.17
N ILE A 183 23.65 -5.78 2.31
CA ILE A 183 25.10 -6.00 2.40
C ILE A 183 25.77 -4.64 2.64
N GLY A 184 26.17 -4.38 3.89
CA GLY A 184 26.66 -3.08 4.30
C GLY A 184 25.67 -1.95 4.00
N ASN A 185 26.09 -0.97 3.19
CA ASN A 185 25.28 0.17 2.76
C ASN A 185 24.56 -0.06 1.42
N LEU A 186 24.43 -1.31 0.98
CA LEU A 186 23.85 -1.67 -0.30
C LEU A 186 22.65 -2.58 -0.14
N TYR A 187 21.67 -2.36 -1.01
CA TYR A 187 20.60 -3.30 -1.27
C TYR A 187 20.99 -4.17 -2.45
N VAL A 188 20.81 -5.49 -2.29
CA VAL A 188 21.07 -6.49 -3.31
C VAL A 188 19.78 -7.27 -3.60
N ILE A 189 19.39 -7.34 -4.86
CA ILE A 189 18.27 -8.14 -5.33
C ILE A 189 18.83 -9.21 -6.28
N PRO A 190 18.84 -10.49 -5.87
CA PRO A 190 19.20 -11.59 -6.77
C PRO A 190 18.02 -11.97 -7.67
N THR A 191 18.32 -12.56 -8.83
CA THR A 191 17.36 -13.29 -9.66
C THR A 191 16.56 -14.30 -8.83
N SER A 192 15.26 -14.42 -9.12
CA SER A 192 14.31 -15.32 -8.45
C SER A 192 14.62 -16.80 -8.70
N ASP A 193 15.08 -17.15 -9.90
CA ASP A 193 15.54 -18.50 -10.22
C ASP A 193 16.84 -18.81 -9.44
N ARG A 194 16.78 -19.79 -8.53
CA ARG A 194 17.91 -20.26 -7.71
C ARG A 194 18.85 -21.22 -8.44
N HIS A 195 18.42 -21.78 -9.56
CA HIS A 195 19.18 -22.74 -10.35
C HIS A 195 19.78 -22.14 -11.62
N ALA A 196 19.50 -20.87 -11.91
CA ALA A 196 20.14 -20.15 -13.01
C ALA A 196 21.68 -20.32 -12.95
N PRO A 197 22.32 -20.80 -14.04
CA PRO A 197 23.78 -20.97 -14.11
C PRO A 197 24.50 -19.64 -13.95
N VAL A 198 23.95 -18.57 -14.53
CA VAL A 198 24.45 -17.19 -14.41
C VAL A 198 23.37 -16.31 -13.75
N PRO A 199 23.27 -16.27 -12.41
CA PRO A 199 22.41 -15.31 -11.72
C PRO A 199 22.79 -13.85 -12.01
N CYS A 200 21.77 -13.00 -12.08
CA CYS A 200 21.94 -11.55 -12.06
C CYS A 200 21.74 -11.03 -10.63
N PHE A 201 22.59 -10.08 -10.24
CA PHE A 201 22.48 -9.34 -9.00
C PHE A 201 22.32 -7.86 -9.31
N PHE A 202 21.20 -7.28 -8.86
CA PHE A 202 21.03 -5.83 -8.89
C PHE A 202 21.44 -5.23 -7.55
N MET A 203 22.40 -4.31 -7.60
CA MET A 203 22.96 -3.65 -6.43
C MET A 203 22.75 -2.15 -6.52
N PHE A 204 22.31 -1.53 -5.44
CA PHE A 204 22.10 -0.08 -5.37
C PHE A 204 22.23 0.45 -3.94
N ALA A 205 22.39 1.76 -3.80
CA ALA A 205 22.59 2.41 -2.50
C ALA A 205 21.38 2.22 -1.57
N LYS A 206 21.66 1.88 -0.31
CA LYS A 206 20.65 1.80 0.74
C LYS A 206 20.03 3.18 0.97
N ARG A 207 18.71 3.20 1.12
CA ARG A 207 17.92 4.34 1.59
C ARG A 207 17.13 3.98 2.83
N GLU A 208 16.85 5.01 3.63
CA GLU A 208 16.15 4.87 4.91
C GLU A 208 14.67 4.52 4.73
N ASN A 209 14.02 4.85 3.61
CA ASN A 209 12.60 4.56 3.38
C ASN A 209 12.24 4.27 1.91
N GLY A 210 11.28 3.36 1.68
CA GLY A 210 10.48 3.30 0.44
C GLY A 210 10.82 2.23 -0.60
N VAL A 211 11.88 1.43 -0.42
CA VAL A 211 12.26 0.40 -1.40
C VAL A 211 11.32 -0.81 -1.35
N GLU A 212 10.74 -1.13 -0.20
CA GLU A 212 9.96 -2.36 0.03
C GLU A 212 8.74 -2.48 -0.90
N ALA A 213 8.07 -1.37 -1.18
CA ALA A 213 6.92 -1.33 -2.09
C ALA A 213 7.29 -1.59 -3.57
N GLU A 214 8.57 -1.44 -3.92
CA GLU A 214 9.09 -1.58 -5.28
C GLU A 214 9.90 -2.85 -5.49
N ILE A 215 10.14 -3.67 -4.45
CA ILE A 215 10.96 -4.88 -4.52
C ILE A 215 10.47 -5.84 -5.60
N SER A 216 9.16 -6.07 -5.69
CA SER A 216 8.59 -7.02 -6.67
C SER A 216 8.86 -6.58 -8.10
N THR A 217 8.72 -5.29 -8.39
CA THR A 217 8.97 -4.72 -9.72
C THR A 217 10.45 -4.69 -10.05
N LEU A 218 11.30 -4.28 -9.09
CA LEU A 218 12.74 -4.33 -9.25
C LEU A 218 13.21 -5.76 -9.54
N ARG A 219 12.67 -6.74 -8.82
CA ARG A 219 12.97 -8.15 -9.03
C ARG A 219 12.56 -8.64 -10.42
N ALA A 220 11.37 -8.25 -10.90
CA ALA A 220 10.95 -8.57 -12.26
C ALA A 220 11.96 -8.04 -13.31
N ILE A 221 12.53 -6.85 -13.10
CA ILE A 221 13.59 -6.32 -13.97
C ILE A 221 14.87 -7.16 -13.87
N VAL A 222 15.27 -7.59 -12.68
CA VAL A 222 16.45 -8.48 -12.50
C VAL A 222 16.25 -9.81 -13.23
N ASP A 223 15.06 -10.39 -13.13
CA ASP A 223 14.70 -11.64 -13.81
C ASP A 223 14.68 -11.46 -15.33
N GLN A 224 14.13 -10.34 -15.83
CA GLN A 224 14.19 -9.99 -17.25
C GLN A 224 15.64 -9.81 -17.72
N ALA A 225 16.48 -9.12 -16.94
CA ALA A 225 17.89 -8.95 -17.26
C ALA A 225 18.62 -10.31 -17.35
N GLN A 226 18.34 -11.24 -16.43
CA GLN A 226 18.90 -12.60 -16.48
C GLN A 226 18.43 -13.39 -17.70
N LEU A 227 17.15 -13.28 -18.06
CA LEU A 227 16.60 -13.92 -19.26
C LEU A 227 17.25 -13.37 -20.53
N PHE A 228 17.36 -12.05 -20.66
CA PHE A 228 18.02 -11.42 -21.80
C PHE A 228 19.50 -11.78 -21.87
N TYR A 229 20.19 -11.87 -20.72
CA TYR A 229 21.57 -12.29 -20.70
C TYR A 229 21.73 -13.70 -21.26
N THR A 230 20.89 -14.64 -20.81
CA THR A 230 20.86 -16.02 -21.28
C THR A 230 20.58 -16.12 -22.79
N TYR A 231 19.68 -15.29 -23.31
CA TYR A 231 19.30 -15.31 -24.72
C TYR A 231 20.35 -14.64 -25.63
N LEU A 232 20.96 -13.54 -25.17
CA LEU A 232 21.85 -12.72 -25.99
C LEU A 232 23.31 -13.15 -25.89
N PHE A 233 23.71 -13.78 -24.79
CA PHE A 233 25.06 -14.29 -24.57
C PHE A 233 24.94 -15.79 -24.38
N GLU A 234 25.28 -16.54 -25.44
CA GLU A 234 25.28 -18.00 -25.45
C GLU A 234 25.93 -18.54 -24.17
N MET A 235 25.19 -19.34 -23.41
CA MET A 235 25.72 -19.94 -22.20
C MET A 235 26.80 -20.97 -22.57
N PRO A 236 27.95 -21.01 -21.88
CA PRO A 236 28.80 -22.18 -21.94
C PRO A 236 28.00 -23.38 -21.44
N GLU A 237 27.99 -24.47 -22.21
CA GLU A 237 27.27 -25.70 -21.87
C GLU A 237 27.48 -26.09 -20.40
N ALA A 238 26.40 -26.43 -19.70
CA ALA A 238 26.50 -27.00 -18.37
C ALA A 238 27.43 -28.23 -18.42
N PRO A 239 28.36 -28.39 -17.45
CA PRO A 239 29.24 -29.55 -17.45
C PRO A 239 28.39 -30.81 -17.42
N LYS A 240 28.48 -31.62 -18.48
CA LYS A 240 27.86 -32.93 -18.57
C LYS A 240 28.29 -33.71 -17.34
N SER A 241 27.37 -33.93 -16.40
CA SER A 241 27.61 -34.80 -15.26
C SER A 241 28.09 -36.14 -15.80
N VAL A 242 29.29 -36.55 -15.41
CA VAL A 242 29.90 -37.83 -15.77
C VAL A 242 29.03 -38.95 -15.23
N SER A 243 28.06 -39.41 -16.01
CA SER A 243 27.34 -40.66 -15.79
C SER A 243 28.13 -41.80 -16.44
N HIS A 244 29.31 -42.10 -15.89
CA HIS A 244 30.11 -43.27 -16.28
C HIS A 244 30.67 -43.98 -15.05
N ILE A 245 29.81 -44.35 -14.09
CA ILE A 245 30.09 -45.45 -13.17
C ILE A 245 28.77 -46.17 -12.88
N ALA A 246 28.54 -47.28 -13.59
CA ALA A 246 27.78 -48.47 -13.16
C ALA A 246 27.35 -49.32 -14.36
N ARG A 247 28.32 -49.85 -15.12
CA ARG A 247 28.20 -51.16 -15.74
C ARG A 247 29.56 -51.83 -15.59
N GLN A 248 29.55 -53.06 -15.10
CA GLN A 248 30.67 -53.99 -14.85
C GLN A 248 31.29 -53.92 -13.45
N SER A 249 30.67 -54.65 -12.52
CA SER A 249 31.26 -55.82 -11.85
C SER A 249 30.16 -56.57 -11.11
#